data_AF-A0A351DFH5-F1
#
_entry.id   AF-A0A351DFH5-F1
#
_cell.length_a   1.000
_cell.length_b   1.000
_cell.length_c   1.000
_cell.angle_alpha   90.00
_cell.angle_beta   90.00
_cell.angle_gamma   90.00
#
_symmetry.space_group_name_H-M   'P 1'
#
loop_
_entity.id
_entity.type
_entity.pdbx_description
1 polymer ?
#
loop_
_entity_poly.entity_id
_entity_poly.type
_entity_poly.pdbx_seq_one_letter_code
_entity_poly.pdbx_strand_id
1 'polypeptide(L)' 'MIKEQLTGKKIAITGSTGFLGTALVEQLLRTIPDVKLVLLVRSSKRTASQRVKREILNNDAFGPLRKELGDEEFDRLTR' A
#
# COMPACT_ATOMS: atom_id res chain seq x y z
N MET A 1 -4.25 -10.33 18.29
CA MET A 1 -5.16 -11.27 17.60
C MET A 1 -5.38 -10.95 16.12
N ILE A 2 -5.43 -9.68 15.67
CA ILE A 2 -5.57 -9.35 14.23
C ILE A 2 -4.22 -9.45 13.48
N LYS A 3 -3.15 -8.89 14.05
CA LYS A 3 -1.82 -8.85 13.40
C LYS A 3 -1.32 -10.26 13.11
N GLU A 4 -1.42 -11.15 14.08
CA GLU A 4 -0.99 -12.56 13.95
C GLU A 4 -1.83 -13.32 12.92
N GLN A 5 -3.11 -12.99 12.76
CA GLN A 5 -3.98 -13.61 11.75
C GLN A 5 -3.70 -13.13 10.33
N LEU A 6 -3.17 -11.91 10.18
CA LEU A 6 -2.87 -11.30 8.87
C LEU A 6 -1.41 -11.42 8.46
N THR A 7 -0.49 -11.74 9.38
CA THR A 7 0.93 -11.99 9.07
C THR A 7 1.05 -13.04 7.96
N GLY A 8 1.87 -12.73 6.94
CA GLY A 8 2.10 -13.63 5.81
C GLY A 8 0.90 -13.82 4.85
N LYS A 9 -0.23 -13.15 5.09
CA LYS A 9 -1.42 -13.28 4.22
C LYS A 9 -1.24 -12.46 2.94
N LYS A 10 -1.89 -12.94 1.88
CA LYS A 10 -2.09 -12.21 0.65
C LYS A 10 -3.51 -11.63 0.63
N ILE A 11 -3.63 -10.30 0.60
CA ILE A 11 -4.90 -9.58 0.75
C ILE A 11 -5.19 -8.80 -0.54
N ALA A 12 -6.35 -9.05 -1.13
CA ALA A 12 -6.85 -8.26 -2.25
C ALA A 12 -7.65 -7.06 -1.73
N ILE A 13 -7.35 -5.86 -2.22
CA ILE A 13 -8.02 -4.62 -1.82
C ILE A 13 -8.64 -3.97 -3.05
N THR A 14 -9.94 -3.71 -2.99
CA THR A 14 -10.68 -2.89 -3.95
C THR A 14 -10.88 -1.49 -3.37
N GLY A 15 -11.04 -0.48 -4.23
CA GLY A 15 -11.20 0.90 -3.76
C GLY A 15 -9.96 1.49 -3.09
N SER A 16 -8.77 0.91 -3.34
CA SER A 16 -7.50 1.31 -2.70
C SER A 16 -7.05 2.73 -3.02
N THR A 17 -7.57 3.34 -4.08
CA THR A 17 -7.28 4.75 -4.44
C THR A 17 -8.20 5.76 -3.75
N GLY A 18 -9.15 5.31 -2.92
CA GLY A 18 -10.03 6.17 -2.14
C GLY A 18 -9.38 6.63 -0.83
N PHE A 19 -10.02 7.57 -0.14
CA PHE A 19 -9.52 8.14 1.13
C PHE A 19 -9.10 7.08 2.15
N LEU A 20 -10.02 6.18 2.54
CA LEU A 20 -9.72 5.11 3.49
C LEU A 20 -8.85 4.01 2.89
N GLY A 21 -9.02 3.72 1.59
CA GLY A 21 -8.28 2.67 0.90
C GLY A 21 -6.77 2.92 0.94
N THR A 22 -6.34 4.15 0.67
CA THR A 22 -4.93 4.54 0.70
C THR A 22 -4.35 4.40 2.11
N ALA A 23 -5.05 4.90 3.14
CA ALA A 23 -4.61 4.77 4.53
C ALA A 23 -4.57 3.31 5.00
N LEU A 24 -5.50 2.47 4.57
CA LEU A 24 -5.51 1.05 4.88
C LEU A 24 -4.31 0.31 4.27
N VAL A 25 -3.96 0.62 3.02
CA VAL A 25 -2.76 0.04 2.38
C VAL A 25 -1.50 0.39 3.16
N GLU A 26 -1.33 1.66 3.54
CA GLU A 26 -0.21 2.09 4.38
C GLU A 26 -0.18 1.36 5.71
N GLN A 27 -1.31 1.34 6.43
CA GLN A 27 -1.40 0.73 7.75
C GLN A 27 -1.06 -0.76 7.70
N LEU A 28 -1.53 -1.48 6.66
CA LEU A 28 -1.22 -2.90 6.50
C LEU A 28 0.26 -3.13 6.21
N LEU A 29 0.86 -2.34 5.31
CA LEU A 29 2.29 -2.44 4.99
C LEU A 29 3.18 -2.09 6.19
N ARG A 30 2.81 -1.09 6.98
CA ARG A 30 3.58 -0.68 8.16
C ARG A 30 3.45 -1.66 9.32
N THR A 31 2.27 -2.24 9.53
CA THR A 31 1.99 -2.96 10.79
C THR A 31 1.91 -4.46 10.67
N ILE A 32 1.69 -5.03 9.48
CA ILE A 32 1.52 -6.48 9.28
C ILE A 32 2.76 -7.05 8.58
N PRO A 33 3.61 -7.82 9.29
CA PRO A 33 4.77 -8.45 8.71
C PRO A 33 4.41 -9.41 7.58
N ASP A 34 5.27 -9.46 6.56
CA ASP A 34 5.18 -10.37 5.41
C ASP A 34 3.85 -10.34 4.65
N VAL A 35 3.07 -9.26 4.79
CA VAL A 35 1.80 -9.10 4.08
C VAL A 35 2.05 -8.84 2.59
N LYS A 36 1.24 -9.45 1.73
CA LYS A 36 1.25 -9.18 0.28
C LYS A 36 -0.06 -8.54 -0.12
N LEU A 37 -0.01 -7.33 -0.66
CA LEU A 37 -1.20 -6.61 -1.09
C LEU A 37 -1.41 -6.72 -2.60
N VAL A 38 -2.63 -7.04 -3.01
CA VAL A 38 -3.05 -7.03 -4.42
C VAL A 38 -4.08 -5.92 -4.58
N LEU A 39 -3.74 -4.89 -5.33
CA LEU A 39 -4.60 -3.72 -5.49
C LEU A 39 -5.39 -3.81 -6.79
N LEU A 40 -6.72 -3.92 -6.71
CA LEU A 40 -7.59 -3.87 -7.88
C LEU A 40 -7.90 -2.42 -8.22
N VAL A 41 -7.15 -1.88 -9.16
CA VAL A 41 -7.27 -0.48 -9.61
C VAL A 41 -7.79 -0.45 -11.04
N ARG A 42 -8.93 0.22 -11.24
CA ARG A 42 -9.47 0.48 -12.59
C ARG A 42 -8.53 1.41 -13.36
N SER A 43 -8.19 1.08 -14.60
CA SER A 43 -7.48 2.01 -15.48
C SER A 43 -8.38 3.21 -15.85
N SER A 44 -7.74 4.29 -16.30
CA SER A 44 -8.42 5.46 -16.87
C SER A 44 -7.57 6.02 -18.01
N LYS A 45 -7.41 7.35 -18.12
CA LYS A 45 -6.36 7.97 -18.95
C LYS A 45 -4.94 7.55 -18.52
N ARG A 46 -4.79 6.91 -17.35
CA ARG A 46 -3.55 6.35 -16.81
C ARG A 46 -3.68 4.84 -16.61
N THR A 47 -2.56 4.13 -16.69
CA THR A 47 -2.50 2.70 -16.34
C THR A 47 -2.77 2.48 -14.85
N ALA A 48 -3.18 1.27 -14.47
CA ALA A 48 -3.39 0.92 -13.06
C ALA A 48 -2.13 1.19 -12.22
N SER A 49 -0.95 0.80 -12.70
CA SER A 49 0.33 1.02 -12.01
C SER A 49 0.68 2.50 -11.85
N GLN A 50 0.42 3.32 -12.87
CA GLN A 50 0.60 4.78 -12.76
C GLN A 50 -0.34 5.39 -11.71
N ARG A 51 -1.59 4.90 -11.63
CA ARG A 51 -2.54 5.33 -10.61
C ARG A 51 -2.10 4.90 -9.21
N VAL A 52 -1.63 3.66 -9.03
CA VAL A 52 -1.08 3.20 -7.74
C VAL A 52 0.08 4.11 -7.29
N LYS A 53 1.05 4.38 -8.16
CA LYS A 53 2.17 5.26 -7.83
C LYS A 53 1.70 6.65 -7.41
N ARG A 54 0.80 7.27 -8.19
CA ARG A 54 0.38 8.66 -7.98
C ARG A 54 -0.63 8.85 -6.84
N GLU A 55 -1.62 7.96 -6.73
CA GLU A 55 -2.78 8.13 -5.84
C GLU A 55 -2.58 7.43 -4.49
N ILE A 56 -1.67 6.46 -4.42
CA ILE A 56 -1.39 5.68 -3.21
C ILE A 56 0.03 5.96 -2.73
N LEU A 57 1.06 5.53 -3.47
CA LEU A 57 2.44 5.56 -2.95
C LEU A 57 2.99 6.99 -2.75
N ASN A 58 2.56 7.96 -3.56
CA ASN A 58 2.94 9.37 -3.42
C ASN A 58 2.01 10.16 -2.48
N ASN A 59 1.05 9.50 -1.82
CA ASN A 59 0.16 10.16 -0.87
C ASN A 59 0.89 10.43 0.46
N ASP A 60 0.60 11.56 1.09
CA ASP A 60 1.20 11.97 2.37
C ASP A 60 0.95 10.98 3.52
N ALA A 61 -0.08 10.13 3.41
CA ALA A 61 -0.32 9.02 4.33
C ALA A 61 0.91 8.10 4.47
N PHE A 62 1.72 7.95 3.42
CA PHE A 62 2.95 7.14 3.43
C PHE A 62 4.18 7.88 3.98
N GLY A 63 4.06 9.17 4.32
CA GLY A 63 5.16 9.97 4.88
C GLY A 63 5.82 9.32 6.12
N PRO A 64 5.05 8.86 7.13
CA PRO A 64 5.59 8.14 8.28
C PRO A 64 6.36 6.87 7.87
N LEU A 65 5.79 6.02 7.01
CA LEU A 65 6.43 4.79 6.57
C LEU A 65 7.72 5.05 5.75
N ARG A 66 7.72 6.06 4.88
CA ARG A 66 8.91 6.51 4.15
C ARG A 66 10.01 6.99 5.10
N LYS A 67 9.65 7.76 6.14
CA LYS A 67 10.60 8.24 7.14
C LYS A 67 11.19 7.10 7.98
N GLU A 68 10.40 6.07 8.27
CA GLU A 68 10.84 4.90 9.03
C GLU A 68 11.79 4.01 8.22
N LEU A 69 11.49 3.77 6.94
CA LEU A 69 12.26 2.85 6.08
C LEU A 69 13.41 3.52 5.31
N GLY A 70 13.28 4.82 5.00
CA GLY A 70 14.09 5.47 3.97
C GLY A 70 13.60 5.15 2.56
N ASP A 71 13.99 5.97 1.58
CA ASP A 71 13.45 5.90 0.21
C ASP A 71 13.81 4.58 -0.51
N GLU A 72 15.04 4.09 -0.36
CA GLU A 72 15.49 2.86 -1.03
C GLU A 72 14.70 1.62 -0.57
N GLU A 73 14.52 1.48 0.74
CA GLU A 73 13.80 0.34 1.32
C GLU A 73 12.29 0.45 1.05
N PHE A 74 11.74 1.66 1.09
CA PHE A 74 10.37 1.92 0.70
C PHE A 74 10.10 1.50 -0.75
N ASP A 75 10.98 1.88 -1.67
CA ASP A 75 10.87 1.51 -3.08
C ASP A 75 11.02 -0.01 -3.28
N ARG A 76 11.84 -0.70 -2.48
CA ARG A 76 11.94 -2.16 -2.49
C ARG A 76 10.65 -2.83 -2.02
N LEU A 77 10.05 -2.32 -0.95
CA LEU A 77 8.80 -2.84 -0.39
C LEU A 77 7.61 -2.70 -1.34
N THR A 78 7.61 -1.66 -2.18
CA THR A 78 6.46 -1.26 -3.01
C THR A 78 6.60 -1.60 -4.50
N ARG A 79 7.64 -2.36 -4.87
CA ARG A 79 7.88 -2.85 -6.24
C ARG A 79 6.97 -4.00 -6.67
#